data_AF-A0A1G6HMF8-F1
#
_entry.id   AF-A0A1G6HMF8-F1
#
_cell.length_a   1.000
_cell.length_b   1.000
_cell.length_c   1.000
_cell.angle_alpha   90.00
_cell.angle_beta   90.00
_cell.angle_gamma   90.00
#
_symmetry.space_group_name_H-M   'P 1'
#
loop_
_entity.id
_entity.type
_entity.pdbx_description
1 polymer ?
#
loop_
_entity_poly.entity_id
_entity_poly.type
_entity_poly.pdbx_seq_one_letter_code
_entity_poly.pdbx_strand_id
1 'polypeptide(L)'
;MLSDKTVAELDRLVRYTLSECERTRQFVRFSRLSDGTYFSSFRPKADTIPLTCSYFAARMRGDRFCLLDPKHRVIAMHEEGDRRCTVNRLDDRLTRELSEHAADLAEGETYMHAMWKRFYDSVGLDGRDVSQRGYDLRTSWMPKRFWGGLTELDPTLESAMQADIPDPPSA
;
A
#
# COMPACT_ATOMS: atom_id res chain seq x y z
N MET A 1 -3.93 -1.07 -37.10
CA MET A 1 -2.94 -0.42 -36.21
C MET A 1 -2.18 -1.41 -35.31
N LEU A 2 -2.78 -2.47 -34.78
CA LEU A 2 -2.08 -3.52 -33.99
C LEU A 2 -1.27 -4.54 -34.83
N SER A 3 -1.32 -4.47 -36.16
CA SER A 3 -0.62 -5.38 -37.05
C SER A 3 0.90 -5.14 -37.09
N ASP A 4 1.35 -3.94 -36.70
CA ASP A 4 2.77 -3.64 -36.54
C ASP A 4 3.27 -4.21 -35.20
N LYS A 5 4.34 -5.02 -35.27
CA LYS A 5 4.92 -5.69 -34.10
C LYS A 5 5.39 -4.70 -33.03
N THR A 6 5.95 -3.56 -33.42
CA THR A 6 6.45 -2.54 -32.48
C THR A 6 5.29 -1.92 -31.71
N VAL A 7 4.20 -1.58 -32.42
CA VAL A 7 2.99 -1.03 -31.81
C VAL A 7 2.35 -2.05 -30.87
N ALA A 8 2.32 -3.33 -31.27
CA ALA A 8 1.78 -4.40 -30.43
C ALA A 8 2.58 -4.61 -29.14
N GLU A 9 3.92 -4.55 -29.19
CA GLU A 9 4.75 -4.67 -27.98
C GLU A 9 4.58 -3.45 -27.06
N LEU A 10 4.50 -2.24 -27.63
CA LEU A 10 4.22 -1.02 -26.84
C LEU A 10 2.86 -1.12 -26.13
N ASP A 11 1.80 -1.54 -26.83
CA ASP A 11 0.48 -1.72 -26.25
C ASP A 11 0.50 -2.72 -25.07
N ARG A 12 1.24 -3.83 -25.21
CA ARG A 12 1.43 -4.79 -24.12
C ARG A 12 2.09 -4.17 -22.90
N LEU A 13 3.15 -3.37 -23.09
CA LEU A 13 3.86 -2.68 -22.00
C LEU A 13 2.97 -1.64 -21.31
N VAL A 14 2.16 -0.91 -22.09
CA VAL A 14 1.19 0.06 -21.55
C VAL A 14 0.14 -0.65 -20.71
N ARG A 15 -0.52 -1.70 -21.23
CA ARG A 15 -1.52 -2.47 -20.49
C ARG A 15 -0.96 -3.08 -19.21
N TYR A 16 0.25 -3.60 -19.28
CA TYR A 16 0.95 -4.14 -18.13
C TYR A 16 1.16 -3.07 -17.04
N THR A 17 1.70 -1.91 -17.43
CA THR A 17 1.97 -0.80 -16.51
C THR A 17 0.68 -0.25 -15.90
N LEU A 18 -0.38 -0.08 -16.70
CA LEU A 18 -1.68 0.39 -16.22
C LEU A 18 -2.34 -0.61 -15.25
N SER A 19 -2.19 -1.92 -15.51
CA SER A 19 -2.67 -2.96 -14.58
C SER A 19 -1.94 -2.88 -13.24
N GLU A 20 -0.62 -2.61 -13.23
CA GLU A 20 0.12 -2.37 -11.99
C GLU A 20 -0.28 -1.06 -11.31
N CYS A 21 -0.66 -0.03 -12.07
CA CYS A 21 -1.21 1.21 -11.49
C CYS A 21 -2.49 0.94 -10.71
N GLU A 22 -3.42 0.13 -11.23
CA GLU A 22 -4.62 -0.24 -10.48
C GLU A 22 -4.29 -1.01 -9.21
N ARG A 23 -3.33 -1.95 -9.27
CA ARG A 23 -2.86 -2.65 -8.06
C ARG A 23 -2.26 -1.69 -7.04
N THR A 24 -1.53 -0.66 -7.49
CA THR A 24 -0.99 0.39 -6.61
C THR A 24 -2.13 1.13 -5.91
N ARG A 25 -3.16 1.55 -6.65
CA ARG A 25 -4.33 2.24 -6.07
C ARG A 25 -5.12 1.37 -5.09
N GLN A 26 -5.15 0.05 -5.30
CA GLN A 26 -5.91 -0.91 -4.48
C GLN A 26 -5.17 -1.35 -3.22
N PHE A 27 -3.85 -1.56 -3.31
CA PHE A 27 -3.08 -2.28 -2.27
C PHE A 27 -2.09 -1.42 -1.49
N VAL A 28 -1.89 -0.15 -1.86
CA VAL A 28 -1.17 0.79 -0.98
C VAL A 28 -1.93 0.93 0.34
N ARG A 29 -1.19 0.84 1.45
CA ARG A 29 -1.66 1.05 2.82
C ARG A 29 -0.78 2.11 3.46
N PHE A 30 -1.38 3.21 3.91
CA PHE A 30 -0.66 4.23 4.64
C PHE A 30 -0.77 3.97 6.13
N SER A 31 0.35 4.17 6.82
CA SER A 31 0.40 4.21 8.28
C SER A 31 0.88 5.57 8.74
N ARG A 32 0.35 6.08 9.83
CA ARG A 32 0.78 7.36 10.39
C ARG A 32 2.10 7.18 11.16
N LEU A 33 3.09 8.01 10.86
CA LEU A 33 4.37 8.06 11.56
C LEU A 33 4.31 9.02 12.77
N SER A 34 5.29 8.90 13.66
CA SER A 34 5.42 9.70 14.89
C SER A 34 5.37 11.22 14.66
N ASP A 35 5.88 11.67 13.52
CA ASP A 35 5.90 13.08 13.08
C ASP A 35 4.58 13.56 12.46
N GLY A 36 3.57 12.68 12.40
CA GLY A 36 2.26 12.93 11.82
C GLY A 36 2.14 12.68 10.31
N THR A 37 3.23 12.35 9.61
CA THR A 37 3.23 12.03 8.18
C THR A 37 2.61 10.66 7.93
N TYR A 38 1.77 10.54 6.91
CA TYR A 38 1.33 9.23 6.43
C TYR A 38 2.39 8.62 5.52
N PHE A 39 2.81 7.40 5.80
CA PHE A 39 3.85 6.73 5.03
C PHE A 39 3.36 5.39 4.49
N SER A 40 3.75 5.07 3.26
CA SER A 40 3.55 3.76 2.66
C SER A 40 4.77 3.32 1.86
N SER A 41 5.15 2.04 2.00
CA SER A 41 6.13 1.38 1.15
C SER A 41 5.43 0.34 0.27
N PHE A 42 5.54 0.48 -1.05
CA PHE A 42 4.87 -0.40 -2.00
C PHE A 42 5.82 -0.85 -3.11
N ARG A 43 5.81 -2.15 -3.45
CA ARG A 43 6.73 -2.77 -4.41
C ARG A 43 6.02 -3.25 -5.68
N PRO A 44 5.59 -2.35 -6.58
CA PRO A 44 4.99 -2.71 -7.85
C PRO A 44 6.02 -3.37 -8.77
N LYS A 45 5.58 -4.05 -9.84
CA LYS A 45 6.52 -4.57 -10.84
C LYS A 45 6.99 -3.51 -11.83
N ALA A 46 6.15 -2.54 -12.15
CA ALA A 46 6.46 -1.38 -12.97
C ALA A 46 6.59 -0.14 -12.07
N ASP A 47 7.24 0.91 -12.57
CA ASP A 47 7.34 2.18 -11.86
C ASP A 47 6.02 2.94 -11.96
N THR A 48 5.13 2.71 -10.98
CA THR A 48 3.75 3.20 -11.02
C THR A 48 3.55 4.51 -10.28
N ILE A 49 4.44 4.86 -9.33
CA ILE A 49 4.30 6.05 -8.49
C ILE A 49 4.05 7.33 -9.31
N PRO A 50 4.83 7.63 -10.37
CA PRO A 50 4.61 8.85 -11.17
C PRO A 50 3.22 8.90 -11.83
N LEU A 51 2.60 7.75 -12.06
CA LEU A 51 1.30 7.62 -12.73
C LEU A 51 0.13 7.58 -11.74
N THR A 52 0.39 7.26 -10.47
CA THR A 52 -0.65 7.09 -9.45
C THR A 52 -0.62 8.14 -8.35
N CYS A 53 0.45 8.93 -8.20
CA CYS A 53 0.58 9.86 -7.08
C CYS A 53 -0.56 10.89 -7.03
N SER A 54 -1.04 11.37 -8.19
CA SER A 54 -2.18 12.30 -8.27
C SER A 54 -3.49 11.75 -7.72
N TYR A 55 -3.70 10.43 -7.81
CA TYR A 55 -4.87 9.77 -7.21
C TYR A 55 -4.84 9.87 -5.69
N PHE A 56 -3.67 9.70 -5.07
CA PHE A 56 -3.51 9.82 -3.62
C PHE A 56 -3.60 11.28 -3.16
N ALA A 57 -2.94 12.22 -3.83
CA ALA A 57 -3.07 13.66 -3.53
C ALA A 57 -4.52 14.16 -3.57
N ALA A 58 -5.34 13.64 -4.48
CA ALA A 58 -6.75 14.01 -4.55
C ALA A 58 -7.58 13.47 -3.36
N ARG A 59 -7.21 12.31 -2.80
CA ARG A 59 -7.97 11.61 -1.75
C ARG A 59 -7.50 11.96 -0.34
N MET A 60 -6.21 12.24 -0.19
CA MET A 60 -5.56 12.58 1.08
C MET A 60 -5.15 14.05 1.07
N ARG A 61 -6.01 14.93 0.55
CA ARG A 61 -5.66 16.33 0.32
C ARG A 61 -5.32 17.08 1.61
N GLY A 62 -5.93 16.69 2.73
CA GLY A 62 -5.71 17.30 4.04
C GLY A 62 -4.54 16.70 4.82
N ASP A 63 -3.85 15.69 4.26
CA ASP A 63 -2.85 14.93 4.99
C ASP A 63 -1.52 14.99 4.25
N ARG A 64 -0.42 15.20 4.99
CA ARG A 64 0.93 15.03 4.43
C ARG A 64 1.24 13.55 4.27
N PHE A 65 1.74 13.14 3.10
CA PHE A 65 2.13 11.74 2.91
C PHE A 65 3.39 11.52 2.06
N CYS A 66 3.99 10.36 2.27
CA CYS A 66 5.11 9.79 1.53
C CYS A 66 4.74 8.39 1.02
N LEU A 67 4.87 8.17 -0.30
CA LEU A 67 4.71 6.86 -0.93
C LEU A 67 6.05 6.46 -1.55
N LEU A 68 6.68 5.44 -0.99
CA LEU A 68 7.99 4.92 -1.39
C LEU A 68 7.83 3.64 -2.22
N ASP A 69 8.53 3.60 -3.36
CA ASP A 69 8.81 2.39 -4.10
C ASP A 69 10.31 2.07 -3.96
N PRO A 70 10.68 1.17 -3.05
CA PRO A 70 12.08 0.84 -2.83
C PRO A 70 12.68 0.01 -3.96
N LYS A 71 11.85 -0.62 -4.82
CA LYS A 71 12.33 -1.44 -5.94
C LYS A 71 12.81 -0.55 -7.10
N HIS A 72 12.05 0.50 -7.42
CA HIS A 72 12.40 1.44 -8.48
C HIS A 72 13.08 2.72 -7.96
N ARG A 73 13.27 2.83 -6.63
CA ARG A 73 13.89 3.95 -5.92
C ARG A 73 13.22 5.27 -6.27
N VAL A 74 11.89 5.28 -6.12
CA VAL A 74 11.03 6.44 -6.37
C VAL A 74 10.26 6.75 -5.10
N ILE A 75 10.12 8.04 -4.79
CA ILE A 75 9.21 8.50 -3.77
C ILE A 75 8.28 9.57 -4.33
N ALA A 76 7.01 9.51 -3.95
CA ALA A 76 6.09 10.63 -4.05
C ALA A 76 5.91 11.24 -2.67
N MET A 77 5.97 12.57 -2.60
CA MET A 77 5.75 13.36 -1.39
C MET A 77 4.62 14.36 -1.66
N HIS A 78 3.74 14.55 -0.70
CA HIS A 78 2.61 15.45 -0.77
C HIS A 78 2.49 16.20 0.54
N GLU A 79 2.27 17.52 0.44
CA GLU A 79 2.03 18.40 1.57
C GLU A 79 0.55 18.71 1.71
N GLU A 80 0.11 19.04 2.93
CA GLU A 80 -1.27 19.38 3.20
C GLU A 80 -1.78 20.53 2.30
N GLY A 81 -2.94 20.33 1.68
CA GLY A 81 -3.59 21.30 0.80
C GLY A 81 -3.17 21.22 -0.67
N ASP A 82 -2.02 20.60 -0.96
CA ASP A 82 -1.48 20.53 -2.32
C ASP A 82 -2.36 19.70 -3.26
N ARG A 83 -2.35 20.10 -4.54
CA ARG A 83 -3.09 19.41 -5.60
C ARG A 83 -2.29 18.32 -6.30
N ARG A 84 -0.97 18.25 -6.06
CA ARG A 84 -0.03 17.38 -6.76
C ARG A 84 1.02 16.88 -5.78
N CYS A 85 1.63 15.74 -6.10
CA CYS A 85 2.81 15.27 -5.40
C CYS A 85 4.08 15.77 -6.11
N THR A 86 5.16 15.91 -5.34
CA THR A 86 6.51 15.94 -5.88
C THR A 86 7.02 14.50 -5.98
N VAL A 87 7.61 14.13 -7.13
CA VAL A 87 8.12 12.78 -7.36
C VAL A 87 9.62 12.84 -7.61
N ASN A 88 10.40 12.11 -6.80
CA ASN A 88 11.85 12.11 -6.86
C ASN A 88 12.43 10.70 -7.00
N ARG A 89 13.59 10.62 -7.64
CA ARG A 89 14.45 9.43 -7.63
C ARG A 89 15.33 9.47 -6.40
N LEU A 90 15.59 8.29 -5.84
CA LEU A 90 16.41 8.11 -4.66
C LEU A 90 17.66 7.32 -5.02
N ASP A 91 18.72 7.52 -4.24
CA ASP A 91 19.83 6.58 -4.19
C ASP A 91 19.52 5.42 -3.24
N ASP A 92 20.40 4.42 -3.22
CA ASP A 92 20.22 3.21 -2.41
C ASP A 92 20.26 3.49 -0.91
N ARG A 93 21.08 4.46 -0.49
CA ARG A 93 21.26 4.79 0.92
C ARG A 93 19.98 5.42 1.46
N LEU A 94 19.49 6.46 0.80
CA LEU A 94 18.28 7.17 1.20
C LEU A 94 17.04 6.27 1.10
N THR A 95 16.98 5.40 0.09
CA THR A 95 15.89 4.41 -0.02
C THR A 95 15.83 3.49 1.20
N ARG A 96 16.99 3.04 1.70
CA ARG A 96 17.07 2.21 2.91
C ARG A 96 16.69 2.99 4.16
N GLU A 97 17.26 4.18 4.35
CA GLU A 97 16.96 5.04 5.51
C GLU A 97 15.45 5.32 5.61
N LEU A 98 14.80 5.65 4.49
CA LEU A 98 13.33 5.85 4.45
C LEU A 98 12.54 4.56 4.66
N SER A 99 13.05 3.41 4.22
CA SER A 99 12.40 2.12 4.48
C SER A 99 12.46 1.73 5.96
N GLU A 100 13.56 2.06 6.64
CA GLU A 100 13.72 1.85 8.09
C GLU A 100 12.84 2.82 8.87
N HIS A 101 12.71 4.07 8.41
CA HIS A 101 11.84 5.08 9.03
C HIS A 101 10.35 4.68 9.03
N ALA A 102 9.92 3.79 8.13
CA ALA A 102 8.56 3.27 8.10
C ALA A 102 8.12 2.56 9.41
N ALA A 103 9.07 2.16 10.26
CA ALA A 103 8.80 1.53 11.55
C ALA A 103 8.51 2.53 12.69
N ASP A 104 8.76 3.83 12.49
CA ASP A 104 8.54 4.88 13.48
C ASP A 104 7.07 5.32 13.50
N LEU A 105 6.20 4.39 13.91
CA LEU A 105 4.75 4.58 13.92
C LEU A 105 4.30 5.57 14.99
N ALA A 106 3.23 6.31 14.70
CA ALA A 106 2.56 7.16 15.67
C ALA A 106 1.99 6.36 16.85
N GLU A 107 1.85 7.03 17.99
CA GLU A 107 1.11 6.46 19.12
C GLU A 107 -0.33 6.11 18.68
N GLY A 108 -0.75 4.88 18.97
CA GLY A 108 -2.07 4.35 18.58
C GLY A 108 -2.17 3.80 17.15
N GLU A 109 -1.16 3.96 16.29
CA GLU A 109 -1.22 3.45 14.92
C GLU A 109 -1.31 1.91 14.87
N THR A 110 -0.60 1.21 15.75
CA THR A 110 -0.72 -0.25 15.91
C THR A 110 -2.14 -0.68 16.30
N TYR A 111 -2.83 0.12 17.12
CA TYR A 111 -4.22 -0.13 17.48
C TYR A 111 -5.14 0.03 16.24
N MET A 112 -4.88 1.05 15.41
CA MET A 112 -5.59 1.22 14.13
C MET A 112 -5.38 0.03 13.19
N HIS A 113 -4.16 -0.51 13.11
CA HIS A 113 -3.89 -1.73 12.32
C HIS A 113 -4.68 -2.93 12.84
N ALA A 114 -4.73 -3.12 14.15
CA ALA A 114 -5.51 -4.17 14.78
C ALA A 114 -7.01 -4.02 14.50
N MET A 115 -7.57 -2.81 14.60
CA MET A 115 -8.96 -2.54 14.24
C MET A 115 -9.25 -2.86 12.76
N TRP A 116 -8.36 -2.44 11.86
CA TRP A 116 -8.50 -2.72 10.43
C TRP A 116 -8.48 -4.22 10.14
N LYS A 117 -7.55 -4.97 10.78
CA LYS A 117 -7.50 -6.41 10.69
C LYS A 117 -8.79 -7.06 11.21
N ARG A 118 -9.29 -6.65 12.38
CA ARG A 118 -10.58 -7.13 12.93
C ARG A 118 -11.73 -6.91 11.95
N PHE A 119 -11.80 -5.72 11.36
CA PHE A 119 -12.81 -5.41 10.35
C PHE A 119 -12.67 -6.35 9.14
N TYR A 120 -11.47 -6.45 8.58
CA TYR A 120 -11.18 -7.31 7.43
C TYR A 120 -11.56 -8.77 7.68
N ASP A 121 -11.20 -9.32 8.85
CA ASP A 121 -11.52 -10.69 9.25
C ASP A 121 -13.04 -10.86 9.44
N SER A 122 -13.73 -9.88 10.02
CA SER A 122 -15.19 -9.93 10.25
C SER A 122 -16.03 -9.91 8.97
N VAL A 123 -15.56 -9.23 7.92
CA VAL A 123 -16.24 -9.18 6.60
C VAL A 123 -15.74 -10.27 5.66
N GLY A 124 -14.75 -11.05 6.09
CA GLY A 124 -14.24 -12.22 5.38
C GLY A 124 -15.32 -13.29 5.28
N LEU A 125 -15.51 -13.84 4.09
CA LEU A 125 -16.35 -15.02 3.90
C LEU A 125 -15.54 -16.29 4.22
N ASP A 126 -16.20 -17.25 4.86
CA ASP A 126 -15.68 -18.60 5.05
C ASP A 126 -15.23 -19.21 3.71
N GLY A 127 -14.19 -20.04 3.74
CA GLY A 127 -13.70 -20.73 2.55
C GLY A 127 -12.62 -19.98 1.75
N ARG A 128 -12.00 -18.95 2.31
CA ARG A 128 -10.86 -18.22 1.71
C ARG A 128 -9.49 -18.50 2.36
N ASP A 129 -9.41 -19.50 3.24
CA ASP A 129 -8.16 -20.02 3.77
C ASP A 129 -7.50 -21.02 2.81
N VAL A 130 -6.22 -21.35 3.05
CA VAL A 130 -5.39 -22.18 2.16
C VAL A 130 -5.97 -23.58 1.87
N SER A 131 -6.84 -24.10 2.75
CA SER A 131 -7.47 -25.41 2.60
C SER A 131 -8.71 -25.40 1.72
N GLN A 132 -9.19 -24.22 1.30
CA GLN A 132 -10.49 -24.03 0.68
C GLN A 132 -10.42 -23.38 -0.71
N ARG A 133 -11.42 -23.68 -1.56
CA ARG A 133 -11.47 -23.25 -2.97
C ARG A 133 -11.39 -21.73 -3.18
N GLY A 134 -11.85 -20.93 -2.22
CA GLY A 134 -11.83 -19.47 -2.33
C GLY A 134 -10.43 -18.86 -2.25
N TYR A 135 -9.43 -19.62 -1.80
CA TYR A 135 -8.04 -19.16 -1.72
C TYR A 135 -7.40 -18.89 -3.08
N ASP A 136 -7.69 -19.73 -4.08
CA ASP A 136 -7.18 -19.54 -5.45
C ASP A 136 -7.70 -18.23 -6.04
N LEU A 137 -8.98 -17.92 -5.79
CA LEU A 137 -9.58 -16.67 -6.22
C LEU A 137 -8.95 -15.48 -5.50
N ARG A 138 -8.78 -15.57 -4.17
CA ARG A 138 -8.10 -14.54 -3.37
C ARG A 138 -6.69 -14.27 -3.89
N THR A 139 -5.91 -15.31 -4.16
CA THR A 139 -4.50 -15.15 -4.60
C THR A 139 -4.38 -14.64 -6.05
N SER A 140 -5.40 -14.87 -6.88
CA SER A 140 -5.49 -14.30 -8.23
C SER A 140 -5.78 -12.79 -8.20
N TRP A 141 -6.78 -12.36 -7.41
CA TRP A 141 -7.18 -10.95 -7.32
C TRP A 141 -6.27 -10.12 -6.41
N MET A 142 -5.74 -10.73 -5.35
CA MET A 142 -4.79 -10.14 -4.42
C MET A 142 -3.47 -10.93 -4.43
N PRO A 143 -2.54 -10.57 -5.34
CA PRO A 143 -1.28 -11.29 -5.47
C PRO A 143 -0.48 -11.35 -4.17
N LYS A 144 0.00 -12.54 -3.82
CA LYS A 144 0.78 -12.80 -2.59
C LYS A 144 1.96 -11.86 -2.36
N ARG A 145 2.60 -11.38 -3.43
CA ARG A 145 3.75 -10.45 -3.34
C ARG A 145 3.42 -9.15 -2.59
N PHE A 146 2.14 -8.76 -2.49
CA PHE A 146 1.74 -7.56 -1.76
C PHE A 146 1.39 -7.83 -0.30
N TRP A 147 1.18 -9.10 0.09
CA TRP A 147 0.64 -9.43 1.40
C TRP A 147 1.52 -8.95 2.55
N GLY A 148 2.84 -8.93 2.36
CA GLY A 148 3.77 -8.41 3.37
C GLY A 148 3.69 -6.90 3.62
N GLY A 149 2.95 -6.15 2.80
CA GLY A 149 2.66 -4.72 3.03
C GLY A 149 1.21 -4.44 3.42
N LEU A 150 0.40 -5.48 3.62
CA LEU A 150 -1.00 -5.36 4.02
C LEU A 150 -1.12 -5.62 5.51
N THR A 151 -1.46 -4.59 6.29
CA THR A 151 -1.60 -4.68 7.74
C THR A 151 -2.68 -5.68 8.14
N GLU A 152 -3.75 -5.82 7.34
CA GLU A 152 -4.78 -6.84 7.58
C GLU A 152 -4.27 -8.29 7.54
N LEU A 153 -3.11 -8.53 6.92
CA LEU A 153 -2.49 -9.86 6.79
C LEU A 153 -1.24 -10.02 7.65
N ASP A 154 -0.91 -9.03 8.48
CA ASP A 154 0.23 -9.09 9.36
C ASP A 154 -0.06 -10.08 10.53
N PRO A 155 0.70 -11.19 10.63
CA PRO A 155 0.49 -12.17 11.68
C PRO A 155 0.87 -11.65 13.07
N THR A 156 1.72 -10.61 13.16
CA THR A 156 2.20 -10.08 14.44
C THR A 156 1.10 -9.33 15.21
N LEU A 157 0.07 -8.85 14.52
CA LEU A 157 -1.07 -8.15 15.12
C LEU A 157 -1.99 -9.08 15.91
N GLU A 158 -2.00 -10.39 15.65
CA GLU A 158 -2.83 -11.34 16.41
C GLU A 158 -2.38 -11.45 17.86
N SER A 159 -1.07 -11.42 18.10
CA SER A 159 -0.49 -11.39 19.44
C SER A 159 -0.78 -10.06 20.17
N ALA A 160 -0.81 -8.95 19.44
CA ALA A 160 -1.14 -7.63 19.99
C ALA A 160 -2.65 -7.49 20.31
N MET A 161 -3.52 -8.15 19.56
CA MET A 161 -4.97 -8.13 19.78
C MET A 161 -5.43 -8.95 21.00
N GLN A 162 -4.66 -9.97 21.39
CA GLN A 162 -4.93 -10.81 22.57
C GLN A 162 -4.46 -10.17 23.88
N ALA A 163 -3.59 -9.17 23.81
CA ALA A 163 -3.17 -8.35 24.94
C ALA A 163 -4.00 -7.06 24.96
N ASP A 164 -5.12 -7.06 25.70
CA ASP A 164 -5.92 -5.88 26.06
C ASP A 164 -6.06 -4.79 24.98
N ILE A 165 -6.93 -5.03 23.99
CA ILE A 165 -7.54 -3.92 23.25
C ILE A 165 -8.67 -3.40 24.14
N PRO A 166 -8.54 -2.23 24.80
CA PRO A 166 -9.64 -1.65 25.54
C PRO A 166 -10.81 -1.41 24.60
N ASP A 167 -12.02 -1.65 25.10
CA ASP A 167 -13.24 -1.34 24.37
C ASP A 167 -13.20 0.12 23.89
N PRO A 168 -13.77 0.40 22.71
CA PRO A 168 -13.82 1.77 22.19
C PRO A 168 -14.45 2.69 23.25
N PRO A 169 -13.96 3.95 23.38
CA PRO A 169 -14.56 4.89 24.33
C PRO A 169 -16.06 5.01 24.03
N SER A 170 -16.89 4.89 25.08
CA SER A 170 -18.34 5.08 24.94
C SER A 170 -18.62 6.48 24.39
N ALA A 171 -19.49 6.54 23.38
CA ALA A 171 -19.93 7.76 22.70
C ALA A 171 -20.65 8.73 23.66
#